data_AF-A0A6N1DWQ4-F1
#
_entry.id   AF-A0A6N1DWQ4-F1
#
_cell.length_a   1.000
_cell.length_b   1.000
_cell.length_c   1.000
_cell.angle_alpha   90.00
_cell.angle_beta   90.00
_cell.angle_gamma   90.00
#
_symmetry.space_group_name_H-M   'P 1'
#
loop_
_entity.id
_entity.type
_entity.pdbx_description
1 polymer ?
#
loop_
_entity_poly.entity_id
_entity_poly.type
_entity_poly.pdbx_seq_one_letter_code
_entity_poly.pdbx_strand_id
1 'polypeptide(L)'
;MQIVKTTITDKILITILTLTITIFSAFSIESGTMIWDWNVSILSKILGILVATSAIFGVIATWWFYTRKKHAFLFAILNALLFAIYSLSLNLVADFIIYIGLCIPTFIYLWFITKYKNRIKQYRFNWFTSTIVVLIWVISFIILYFIIPHLTTLYGHIIKWPLSFGDNFNNKILGKIIAISIDSTLLVAIVMMILGMRSSWIIWQVKNILSIIFFAGIGILNWSVIVINISFSILSLYIFVKTFTNKKQIIAITGPGCSGKSTLLNNPKIQKLLIDNNILLRDEREYLDNENINNNAYIKALSNNGSYFEAEKMFFESQKNIIIEANLTDSNQLLDRHMSDSFLHADLLIRENKFTQLEKEHWIKEKWKYKWFLMNKPKLDLLIVIKAPWENIYKWRKLATQDIDKKRRQLEFNNIDLFEKFRQEYETNEEWLKIAKMSSKKIIFLDNNIDGDKGKEKLTNEFSKIIKQHLVLNKYCAIKNKLKEFTVIKKYFHFYSN
;
A
#
# COMPACT_ATOMS: atom_id res chain seq x y z
N MET A 1 3.29 -25.76 5.40
CA MET A 1 2.30 -26.40 4.48
C MET A 1 1.35 -25.40 3.81
N GLN A 2 0.78 -24.40 4.52
CA GLN A 2 -0.20 -23.46 3.94
C GLN A 2 0.41 -22.46 2.93
N ILE A 3 1.65 -21.99 3.17
CA ILE A 3 2.39 -21.09 2.26
C ILE A 3 2.70 -21.78 0.92
N VAL A 4 3.09 -23.06 0.95
CA VAL A 4 3.38 -23.87 -0.24
C VAL A 4 2.12 -24.11 -1.08
N LYS A 5 0.97 -24.36 -0.43
CA LYS A 5 -0.31 -24.49 -1.14
C LYS A 5 -0.70 -23.21 -1.88
N THR A 6 -0.52 -22.03 -1.29
CA THR A 6 -0.87 -20.76 -1.94
C THR A 6 0.00 -20.42 -3.15
N THR A 7 1.31 -20.68 -3.10
CA THR A 7 2.21 -20.44 -4.25
C THR A 7 1.93 -21.38 -5.42
N ILE A 8 1.45 -22.60 -5.16
CA ILE A 8 1.05 -23.55 -6.21
C ILE A 8 -0.25 -23.06 -6.88
N THR A 9 -1.25 -22.65 -6.11
CA THR A 9 -2.51 -22.11 -6.67
C THR A 9 -2.30 -20.86 -7.51
N ASP A 10 -1.40 -19.98 -7.09
CA ASP A 10 -1.03 -18.76 -7.82
C ASP A 10 -0.45 -19.07 -9.21
N LYS A 11 0.51 -20.00 -9.27
CA LYS A 11 1.14 -20.41 -10.53
C LYS A 11 0.13 -21.06 -11.47
N ILE A 12 -0.72 -21.94 -10.95
CA ILE A 12 -1.77 -22.60 -11.74
C ILE A 12 -2.72 -21.58 -12.36
N LEU A 13 -3.18 -20.58 -11.59
CA LEU A 13 -4.08 -19.53 -12.11
C LEU A 13 -3.41 -18.77 -13.26
N ILE A 14 -2.17 -18.31 -13.07
CA ILE A 14 -1.44 -17.58 -14.10
C ILE A 14 -1.28 -18.45 -15.36
N THR A 15 -0.88 -19.70 -15.20
CA THR A 15 -0.73 -20.65 -16.31
C THR A 15 -2.04 -20.85 -17.07
N ILE A 16 -3.16 -21.06 -16.36
CA ILE A 16 -4.49 -21.20 -16.97
C ILE A 16 -4.84 -19.93 -17.75
N LEU A 17 -4.70 -18.74 -17.15
CA LEU A 17 -5.02 -17.49 -17.83
C LEU A 17 -4.15 -17.28 -19.06
N THR A 18 -2.84 -17.54 -18.99
CA THR A 18 -1.96 -17.44 -20.15
C THR A 18 -2.34 -18.45 -21.23
N LEU A 19 -2.70 -19.68 -20.87
CA LEU A 19 -3.11 -20.72 -21.81
C LEU A 19 -4.43 -20.36 -22.49
N THR A 20 -5.42 -19.88 -21.72
CA THR A 20 -6.69 -19.38 -22.24
C THR A 20 -6.46 -18.23 -23.22
N ILE A 21 -5.60 -17.27 -22.88
CA ILE A 21 -5.25 -16.18 -23.80
C ILE A 21 -4.62 -16.76 -25.08
N THR A 22 -3.60 -17.62 -24.98
CA THR A 22 -2.94 -18.20 -26.16
C THR A 22 -3.92 -18.94 -27.08
N ILE A 23 -4.87 -19.70 -26.53
CA ILE A 23 -5.83 -20.48 -27.31
C ILE A 23 -6.91 -19.58 -27.93
N PHE A 24 -7.47 -18.65 -27.18
CA PHE A 24 -8.70 -17.94 -27.55
C PHE A 24 -8.49 -16.49 -28.03
N SER A 25 -7.31 -15.90 -27.83
CA SER A 25 -6.97 -14.56 -28.40
C SER A 25 -6.42 -14.63 -29.82
N ALA A 26 -6.36 -15.84 -30.38
CA ALA A 26 -5.94 -16.15 -31.73
C ALA A 26 -7.13 -16.12 -32.72
N PHE A 27 -8.04 -15.14 -32.58
CA PHE A 27 -9.21 -14.97 -33.44
C PHE A 27 -9.03 -13.79 -34.40
N SER A 28 -9.30 -14.00 -35.68
CA SER A 28 -9.24 -13.00 -36.75
C SER A 28 -10.59 -12.28 -36.87
N ILE A 29 -10.59 -10.96 -36.72
CA ILE A 29 -11.79 -10.12 -36.88
C ILE A 29 -12.22 -10.07 -38.34
N GLU A 30 -11.24 -10.01 -39.26
CA GLU A 30 -11.47 -9.85 -40.70
C GLU A 30 -12.20 -11.07 -41.30
N SER A 31 -11.86 -12.27 -40.84
CA SER A 31 -12.42 -13.52 -41.36
C SER A 31 -13.51 -14.13 -40.47
N GLY A 32 -13.65 -13.67 -39.22
CA GLY A 32 -14.56 -14.29 -38.25
C GLY A 32 -14.16 -15.71 -37.85
N THR A 33 -12.91 -16.11 -38.09
CA THR A 33 -12.39 -17.44 -37.77
C THR A 33 -11.07 -17.38 -36.99
N MET A 34 -10.51 -18.53 -36.64
CA MET A 34 -9.23 -18.58 -35.93
C MET A 34 -8.09 -18.16 -36.87
N ILE A 35 -7.08 -17.44 -36.36
CA ILE A 35 -5.92 -17.00 -37.15
C ILE A 35 -5.10 -18.17 -37.73
N TRP A 36 -5.34 -19.38 -37.25
CA TRP A 36 -4.68 -20.59 -37.74
C TRP A 36 -5.28 -21.12 -39.04
N ASP A 37 -6.44 -20.60 -39.46
CA ASP A 37 -7.05 -21.00 -40.72
C ASP A 37 -6.20 -20.56 -41.92
N TRP A 38 -6.20 -21.40 -42.94
CA TRP A 38 -5.40 -21.20 -44.15
C TRP A 38 -5.82 -19.94 -44.93
N ASN A 39 -7.09 -19.53 -44.79
CA ASN A 39 -7.68 -18.42 -45.55
C ASN A 39 -7.48 -17.04 -44.90
N VAL A 40 -6.81 -16.95 -43.76
CA VAL A 40 -6.56 -15.67 -43.07
C VAL A 40 -5.31 -15.00 -43.63
N SER A 41 -5.39 -13.68 -43.87
CA SER A 41 -4.25 -12.89 -44.35
C SER A 41 -3.06 -12.94 -43.38
N ILE A 42 -1.83 -12.94 -43.89
CA ILE A 42 -0.60 -12.98 -43.07
C ILE A 42 -0.58 -11.81 -42.08
N LEU A 43 -1.03 -10.64 -42.50
CA LEU A 43 -1.13 -9.46 -41.65
C LEU A 43 -2.08 -9.69 -40.46
N SER A 44 -3.27 -10.24 -40.70
CA SER A 44 -4.23 -10.60 -39.65
C SER A 44 -3.66 -11.66 -38.68
N LYS A 45 -2.84 -12.59 -39.17
CA LYS A 45 -2.13 -13.56 -38.32
C LYS A 45 -1.10 -12.86 -37.42
N ILE A 46 -0.29 -11.96 -37.98
CA ILE A 46 0.69 -11.17 -37.22
C ILE A 46 -0.01 -10.34 -36.14
N LEU A 47 -1.09 -9.62 -36.48
CA LEU A 47 -1.85 -8.80 -35.54
C LEU A 47 -2.47 -9.65 -34.41
N GLY A 48 -2.98 -10.84 -34.73
CA GLY A 48 -3.47 -11.81 -33.74
C GLY A 48 -2.38 -12.27 -32.77
N ILE A 49 -1.18 -12.57 -33.28
CA ILE A 49 -0.03 -12.95 -32.43
C ILE A 49 0.42 -11.78 -31.56
N LEU A 50 0.44 -10.55 -32.10
CA LEU A 50 0.83 -9.35 -31.35
C LEU A 50 -0.14 -9.09 -30.18
N VAL A 51 -1.46 -9.18 -30.40
CA VAL A 51 -2.45 -8.96 -29.33
C VAL A 51 -2.41 -10.07 -28.27
N ALA A 52 -2.21 -11.32 -28.68
CA ALA A 52 -2.05 -12.45 -27.75
C ALA A 52 -0.80 -12.26 -26.87
N THR A 53 0.33 -11.91 -27.50
CA THR A 53 1.60 -11.68 -26.80
C THR A 53 1.51 -10.48 -25.85
N SER A 54 0.86 -9.39 -26.30
CA SER A 54 0.53 -8.23 -25.48
C SER A 54 -0.19 -8.65 -24.21
N ALA A 55 -1.27 -9.43 -24.35
CA ALA A 55 -2.08 -9.88 -23.22
C ALA A 55 -1.31 -10.79 -22.25
N ILE A 56 -0.47 -11.69 -22.74
CA ILE A 56 0.41 -12.51 -21.89
C ILE A 56 1.34 -11.61 -21.07
N PHE A 57 2.00 -10.63 -21.70
CA PHE A 57 2.84 -9.68 -20.99
C PHE A 57 2.03 -8.82 -20.00
N GLY A 58 0.80 -8.45 -20.33
CA GLY A 58 -0.09 -7.75 -19.42
C GLY A 58 -0.45 -8.60 -18.17
N VAL A 59 -0.69 -9.91 -18.33
CA VAL A 59 -0.98 -10.81 -17.20
C VAL A 59 0.23 -10.94 -16.28
N ILE A 60 1.42 -11.14 -16.87
CA ILE A 60 2.68 -11.20 -16.13
C ILE A 60 2.95 -9.87 -15.42
N ALA A 61 2.81 -8.74 -16.12
CA ALA A 61 3.00 -7.42 -15.56
C ALA A 61 2.05 -7.16 -14.38
N THR A 62 0.77 -7.50 -14.53
CA THR A 62 -0.25 -7.35 -13.49
C THR A 62 0.11 -8.15 -12.24
N TRP A 63 0.49 -9.43 -12.41
CA TRP A 63 0.93 -10.26 -11.30
C TRP A 63 2.21 -9.73 -10.63
N TRP A 64 3.15 -9.23 -11.42
CA TRP A 64 4.40 -8.68 -10.91
C TRP A 64 4.24 -7.30 -10.25
N PHE A 65 3.28 -6.48 -10.69
CA PHE A 65 2.89 -5.28 -9.97
C PHE A 65 2.28 -5.62 -8.61
N TYR A 66 1.44 -6.65 -8.55
CA TYR A 66 0.89 -7.15 -7.30
C TYR A 66 1.98 -7.65 -6.35
N THR A 67 2.93 -8.46 -6.85
CA THR A 67 4.07 -8.98 -6.06
C THR A 67 5.25 -8.00 -5.97
N ARG A 68 5.06 -6.74 -6.38
CA ARG A 68 6.01 -5.63 -6.26
C ARG A 68 7.39 -5.89 -6.89
N LYS A 69 7.44 -6.64 -8.00
CA LYS A 69 8.69 -6.92 -8.72
C LYS A 69 9.05 -5.77 -9.67
N LYS A 70 10.32 -5.36 -9.66
CA LYS A 70 10.83 -4.25 -10.51
C LYS A 70 10.66 -4.51 -12.00
N HIS A 71 10.71 -5.77 -12.43
CA HIS A 71 10.53 -6.13 -13.83
C HIS A 71 9.08 -5.98 -14.33
N ALA A 72 8.10 -5.73 -13.45
CA ALA A 72 6.71 -5.47 -13.85
C ALA A 72 6.60 -4.35 -14.89
N PHE A 73 7.40 -3.29 -14.74
CA PHE A 73 7.40 -2.15 -15.65
C PHE A 73 7.85 -2.51 -17.06
N LEU A 74 8.84 -3.39 -17.22
CA LEU A 74 9.29 -3.84 -18.54
C LEU A 74 8.17 -4.57 -19.28
N PHE A 75 7.52 -5.52 -18.61
CA PHE A 75 6.39 -6.26 -19.17
C PHE A 75 5.18 -5.35 -19.44
N ALA A 76 4.96 -4.33 -18.62
CA ALA A 76 3.92 -3.33 -18.85
C ALA A 76 4.19 -2.47 -20.09
N ILE A 77 5.45 -2.08 -20.33
CA ILE A 77 5.87 -1.34 -21.53
C ILE A 77 5.69 -2.21 -22.77
N LEU A 78 6.13 -3.48 -22.74
CA LEU A 78 5.94 -4.41 -23.85
C LEU A 78 4.46 -4.64 -24.15
N ASN A 79 3.64 -4.86 -23.11
CA ASN A 79 2.19 -4.95 -23.24
C ASN A 79 1.60 -3.70 -23.92
N ALA A 80 1.94 -2.51 -23.42
CA ALA A 80 1.46 -1.23 -23.95
C ALA A 80 1.86 -1.00 -25.42
N LEU A 81 3.11 -1.30 -25.78
CA LEU A 81 3.63 -1.11 -27.13
C LEU A 81 2.93 -2.03 -28.13
N LEU A 82 2.82 -3.32 -27.79
CA LEU A 82 2.15 -4.30 -28.64
C LEU A 82 0.65 -4.02 -28.78
N PHE A 83 -0.02 -3.62 -27.69
CA PHE A 83 -1.44 -3.26 -27.73
C PHE A 83 -1.69 -1.97 -28.51
N ALA A 84 -0.79 -0.99 -28.44
CA ALA A 84 -0.90 0.25 -29.20
C ALA A 84 -0.89 -0.03 -30.72
N ILE A 85 0.06 -0.85 -31.19
CA ILE A 85 0.15 -1.25 -32.60
C ILE A 85 -1.14 -1.94 -33.04
N TYR A 86 -1.66 -2.85 -32.21
CA TYR A 86 -2.92 -3.54 -32.48
C TYR A 86 -4.12 -2.59 -32.50
N SER A 87 -4.19 -1.63 -31.57
CA SER A 87 -5.27 -0.64 -31.51
C SER A 87 -5.33 0.19 -32.78
N LEU A 88 -4.15 0.57 -33.31
CA LEU A 88 -4.04 1.28 -34.57
C LEU A 88 -4.64 0.50 -35.74
N SER A 89 -4.43 -0.83 -35.80
CA SER A 89 -5.04 -1.67 -36.85
C SER A 89 -6.57 -1.76 -36.79
N LEU A 90 -7.17 -1.40 -35.65
CA LEU A 90 -8.63 -1.33 -35.48
C LEU A 90 -9.18 0.09 -35.63
N ASN A 91 -8.35 1.05 -36.08
CA ASN A 91 -8.65 2.48 -36.09
C ASN A 91 -9.00 3.04 -34.69
N LEU A 92 -8.49 2.42 -33.63
CA LEU A 92 -8.57 2.91 -32.25
C LEU A 92 -7.39 3.86 -31.98
N VAL A 93 -7.39 5.00 -32.67
CA VAL A 93 -6.29 5.99 -32.62
C VAL A 93 -6.12 6.57 -31.22
N ALA A 94 -7.21 6.75 -30.47
CA ALA A 94 -7.20 7.25 -29.10
C ALA A 94 -6.38 6.36 -28.16
N ASP A 95 -6.70 5.06 -28.15
CA ASP A 95 -5.97 4.04 -27.38
C ASP A 95 -4.47 4.08 -27.75
N PHE A 96 -4.14 4.09 -29.04
CA PHE A 96 -2.75 4.18 -29.50
C PHE A 96 -2.01 5.37 -28.88
N ILE A 97 -2.60 6.57 -28.92
CA ILE A 97 -1.98 7.79 -28.37
C ILE A 97 -1.84 7.70 -26.86
N ILE A 98 -2.84 7.18 -26.14
CA ILE A 98 -2.76 7.06 -24.68
C ILE A 98 -1.70 6.05 -24.26
N TYR A 99 -1.59 4.91 -24.95
CA TYR A 99 -0.58 3.91 -24.64
C TYR A 99 0.84 4.41 -24.94
N ILE A 100 1.07 5.02 -26.11
CA ILE A 100 2.39 5.53 -26.51
C ILE A 100 2.77 6.82 -25.79
N GLY A 101 1.87 7.81 -25.79
CA GLY A 101 2.14 9.16 -25.30
C GLY A 101 2.04 9.32 -23.78
N LEU A 102 1.33 8.42 -23.10
CA LEU A 102 1.13 8.53 -21.66
C LEU A 102 1.56 7.28 -20.89
N CYS A 103 1.08 6.08 -21.25
CA CYS A 103 1.36 4.87 -20.47
C CYS A 103 2.85 4.51 -20.49
N ILE A 104 3.49 4.47 -21.67
CA ILE A 104 4.91 4.11 -21.81
C ILE A 104 5.82 5.11 -21.06
N PRO A 105 5.75 6.44 -21.28
CA PRO A 105 6.55 7.41 -20.53
C PRO A 105 6.35 7.30 -19.03
N THR A 106 5.10 7.08 -18.59
CA THR A 106 4.77 6.88 -17.18
C THR A 106 5.46 5.64 -16.62
N PHE A 107 5.39 4.50 -17.30
CA PHE A 107 6.06 3.27 -16.84
C PHE A 107 7.59 3.40 -16.83
N ILE A 108 8.18 4.09 -17.81
CA ILE A 108 9.63 4.37 -17.83
C ILE A 108 10.03 5.24 -16.64
N TYR A 109 9.31 6.33 -16.41
CA TYR A 109 9.55 7.23 -15.28
C TYR A 109 9.44 6.51 -13.93
N LEU A 110 8.41 5.69 -13.75
CA LEU A 110 8.21 4.91 -12.52
C LEU A 110 9.26 3.83 -12.33
N TRP A 111 9.68 3.17 -13.41
CA TRP A 111 10.79 2.22 -13.37
C TRP A 111 12.08 2.91 -12.93
N PHE A 112 12.37 4.10 -13.46
CA PHE A 112 13.52 4.90 -13.04
C PHE A 112 13.44 5.27 -11.55
N ILE A 113 12.31 5.80 -11.09
CA ILE A 113 12.12 6.13 -9.66
C ILE A 113 12.23 4.90 -8.77
N THR A 114 11.67 3.76 -9.16
CA THR A 114 11.74 2.54 -8.35
C THR A 114 13.12 1.89 -8.36
N LYS A 115 13.90 2.07 -9.43
CA LYS A 115 15.29 1.62 -9.52
C LYS A 115 16.21 2.45 -8.62
N TYR A 116 16.06 3.77 -8.61
CA TYR A 116 17.00 4.69 -7.94
C TYR A 116 16.52 5.28 -6.61
N LYS A 117 15.21 5.52 -6.42
CA LYS A 117 14.63 6.13 -5.20
C LYS A 117 13.94 5.12 -4.26
N ASN A 118 14.04 3.82 -4.54
CA ASN A 118 13.63 2.66 -3.72
C ASN A 118 12.20 2.63 -3.13
N ARG A 119 11.34 3.66 -3.25
CA ARG A 119 10.09 3.73 -2.49
C ARG A 119 8.94 4.34 -3.26
N ILE A 120 7.96 3.51 -3.62
CA ILE A 120 6.61 3.97 -4.00
C ILE A 120 5.88 4.40 -2.73
N LYS A 121 5.41 5.65 -2.68
CA LYS A 121 4.61 6.14 -1.55
C LYS A 121 3.30 5.37 -1.52
N GLN A 122 2.99 4.73 -0.39
CA GLN A 122 1.67 4.14 -0.16
C GLN A 122 0.73 5.16 0.47
N TYR A 123 -0.40 5.41 -0.19
CA TYR A 123 -1.49 6.24 0.32
C TYR A 123 -2.69 5.38 0.73
N ARG A 124 -3.40 5.86 1.76
CA ARG A 124 -4.64 5.25 2.22
C ARG A 124 -5.81 5.65 1.32
N PHE A 125 -6.63 4.67 0.96
CA PHE A 125 -7.97 4.96 0.43
C PHE A 125 -8.88 5.38 1.60
N ASN A 126 -9.36 6.62 1.56
CA ASN A 126 -10.31 7.22 2.49
C ASN A 126 -11.32 8.06 1.68
N TRP A 127 -12.33 8.63 2.33
CA TRP A 127 -13.35 9.42 1.65
C TRP A 127 -12.76 10.59 0.84
N PHE A 128 -11.75 11.27 1.39
CA PHE A 128 -11.07 12.37 0.74
C PHE A 128 -10.33 11.92 -0.54
N THR A 129 -9.54 10.84 -0.47
CA THR A 129 -8.84 10.31 -1.64
C THR A 129 -9.80 9.69 -2.65
N SER A 130 -10.94 9.14 -2.22
CA SER A 130 -12.02 8.69 -3.12
C SER A 130 -12.62 9.87 -3.89
N THR A 131 -12.85 11.01 -3.22
CA THR A 131 -13.39 12.22 -3.85
C THR A 131 -12.41 12.75 -4.90
N ILE A 132 -11.12 12.80 -4.57
CA ILE A 132 -10.07 13.20 -5.52
C ILE A 132 -10.02 12.24 -6.72
N VAL A 133 -10.10 10.93 -6.49
CA VAL A 133 -10.10 9.93 -7.57
C VAL A 133 -11.27 10.13 -8.53
N VAL A 134 -12.47 10.37 -8.01
CA VAL A 134 -13.65 10.68 -8.83
C VAL A 134 -13.46 11.99 -9.59
N LEU A 135 -12.94 13.03 -8.95
CA LEU A 135 -12.64 14.31 -9.63
C LEU A 135 -11.64 14.14 -10.76
N ILE A 136 -10.56 13.38 -10.55
CA ILE A 136 -9.57 13.07 -11.60
C ILE A 136 -10.25 12.33 -12.74
N TRP A 137 -11.11 11.34 -12.44
CA TRP A 137 -11.85 10.61 -13.48
C TRP A 137 -12.74 11.53 -14.32
N VAL A 138 -13.52 12.40 -13.68
CA VAL A 138 -14.42 13.36 -14.38
C VAL A 138 -13.63 14.33 -15.24
N ILE A 139 -12.54 14.90 -14.70
CA ILE A 139 -11.69 15.84 -15.44
C ILE A 139 -11.05 15.13 -16.64
N SER A 140 -10.49 13.93 -16.44
CA SER A 140 -9.93 13.13 -17.53
C SER A 140 -10.97 12.80 -18.60
N PHE A 141 -12.19 12.46 -18.20
CA PHE A 141 -13.29 12.18 -19.14
C PHE A 141 -13.63 13.39 -20.00
N ILE A 142 -13.80 14.56 -19.39
CA ILE A 142 -14.12 15.80 -20.11
C ILE A 142 -12.99 16.14 -21.09
N ILE A 143 -11.72 16.10 -20.62
CA ILE A 143 -10.56 16.41 -21.45
C ILE A 143 -10.47 15.45 -22.65
N LEU A 144 -10.56 14.15 -22.41
CA LEU A 144 -10.48 13.14 -23.47
C LEU A 144 -11.64 13.23 -24.45
N TYR A 145 -12.86 13.55 -23.98
CA TYR A 145 -14.03 13.73 -24.83
C TYR A 145 -13.83 14.81 -25.90
N PHE A 146 -13.18 15.92 -25.55
CA PHE A 146 -12.90 17.00 -26.51
C PHE A 146 -11.62 16.77 -27.32
N ILE A 147 -10.57 16.20 -26.74
CA ILE A 147 -9.27 16.07 -27.41
C ILE A 147 -9.25 14.91 -28.42
N ILE A 148 -9.84 13.76 -28.09
CA ILE A 148 -9.75 12.54 -28.92
C ILE A 148 -10.27 12.75 -30.36
N PRO A 149 -11.42 13.42 -30.60
CA PRO A 149 -11.88 13.70 -31.95
C PRO A 149 -10.83 14.46 -32.77
N HIS A 150 -10.24 15.51 -32.21
CA HIS A 150 -9.21 16.30 -32.90
C HIS A 150 -7.95 15.50 -33.20
N LEU A 151 -7.50 14.67 -32.26
CA LEU A 151 -6.35 13.79 -32.47
C LEU A 151 -6.61 12.75 -33.57
N THR A 152 -7.83 12.21 -33.63
CA THR A 152 -8.21 11.24 -34.66
C THR A 152 -8.22 11.88 -36.04
N THR A 153 -8.76 13.10 -36.16
CA THR A 153 -8.73 13.87 -37.42
C THR A 153 -7.31 14.24 -37.83
N LEU A 154 -6.48 14.68 -36.89
CA LEU A 154 -5.06 14.98 -37.14
C LEU A 154 -4.32 13.74 -37.66
N TYR A 155 -4.52 12.58 -37.03
CA TYR A 155 -3.96 11.33 -37.50
C TYR A 155 -4.46 10.95 -38.90
N GLY A 156 -5.76 11.11 -39.15
CA GLY A 156 -6.36 10.95 -40.47
C GLY A 156 -5.67 11.81 -41.54
N HIS A 157 -5.36 13.07 -41.23
CA HIS A 157 -4.59 13.93 -42.14
C HIS A 157 -3.18 13.41 -42.41
N ILE A 158 -2.47 12.90 -41.40
CA ILE A 158 -1.12 12.33 -41.55
C ILE A 158 -1.14 11.13 -42.52
N ILE A 159 -2.13 10.24 -42.38
CA ILE A 159 -2.24 9.05 -43.23
C ILE A 159 -3.06 9.28 -44.51
N LYS A 160 -3.53 10.51 -44.75
CA LYS A 160 -4.39 10.91 -45.88
C LYS A 160 -5.69 10.09 -45.98
N TRP A 161 -6.31 9.77 -44.84
CA TRP A 161 -7.59 9.08 -44.75
C TRP A 161 -8.57 9.92 -43.91
N PRO A 162 -9.82 10.16 -44.36
CA PRO A 162 -10.83 10.86 -43.56
C PRO A 162 -11.29 10.01 -42.38
N LEU A 163 -10.49 9.99 -41.31
CA LEU A 163 -10.82 9.32 -40.05
C LEU A 163 -11.57 10.28 -39.13
N SER A 164 -12.69 9.80 -38.61
CA SER A 164 -13.46 10.48 -37.58
C SER A 164 -13.69 9.53 -36.41
N PHE A 165 -13.56 10.07 -35.20
CA PHE A 165 -13.62 9.26 -33.99
C PHE A 165 -15.00 8.60 -33.85
N GLY A 166 -15.01 7.26 -33.80
CA GLY A 166 -16.18 6.43 -33.58
C GLY A 166 -17.08 6.23 -34.79
N ASP A 167 -16.62 6.56 -36.00
CA ASP A 167 -17.35 6.21 -37.22
C ASP A 167 -17.34 4.71 -37.54
N ASN A 168 -16.33 3.99 -37.05
CA ASN A 168 -16.21 2.54 -37.11
C ASN A 168 -17.01 1.81 -36.02
N PHE A 169 -17.75 2.52 -35.16
CA PHE A 169 -18.51 1.90 -34.07
C PHE A 169 -19.93 1.56 -34.51
N ASN A 170 -20.41 0.38 -34.09
CA ASN A 170 -21.78 -0.06 -34.33
C ASN A 170 -22.81 0.91 -33.73
N ASN A 171 -22.58 1.38 -32.50
CA ASN A 171 -23.35 2.47 -31.90
C ASN A 171 -22.44 3.69 -31.70
N LYS A 172 -22.51 4.65 -32.61
CA LYS A 172 -21.60 5.81 -32.66
C LYS A 172 -21.56 6.60 -31.36
N ILE A 173 -22.71 6.92 -30.76
CA ILE A 173 -22.75 7.78 -29.56
C ILE A 173 -22.30 6.99 -28.33
N LEU A 174 -22.91 5.82 -28.11
CA LEU A 174 -22.63 5.01 -26.93
C LEU A 174 -21.20 4.46 -26.96
N GLY A 175 -20.72 4.05 -28.13
CA GLY A 175 -19.35 3.59 -28.34
C GLY A 175 -18.32 4.65 -27.99
N LYS A 176 -18.51 5.91 -28.41
CA LYS A 176 -17.62 7.03 -28.03
C LYS A 176 -17.57 7.25 -26.52
N ILE A 177 -18.74 7.30 -25.87
CA ILE A 177 -18.84 7.49 -24.41
C ILE A 177 -18.12 6.37 -23.65
N ILE A 178 -18.34 5.11 -24.05
CA ILE A 178 -17.72 3.97 -23.39
C ILE A 178 -16.21 3.93 -23.64
N ALA A 179 -15.74 4.20 -24.87
CA ALA A 179 -14.32 4.28 -25.18
C ALA A 179 -13.60 5.32 -24.29
N ILE A 180 -14.13 6.55 -24.22
CA ILE A 180 -13.58 7.61 -23.37
C ILE A 180 -13.62 7.22 -21.88
N SER A 181 -14.68 6.53 -21.45
CA SER A 181 -14.78 6.01 -20.08
C SER A 181 -13.71 4.95 -19.78
N ILE A 182 -13.40 4.05 -20.73
CA ILE A 182 -12.34 3.05 -20.59
C ILE A 182 -11.00 3.76 -20.38
N ASP A 183 -10.70 4.76 -21.22
CA ASP A 183 -9.46 5.52 -21.18
C ASP A 183 -9.30 6.34 -19.89
N SER A 184 -10.37 7.04 -19.49
CA SER A 184 -10.38 7.81 -18.24
C SER A 184 -10.18 6.90 -17.02
N THR A 185 -10.80 5.72 -17.04
CA THR A 185 -10.66 4.71 -15.99
C THR A 185 -9.25 4.14 -15.96
N LEU A 186 -8.63 3.92 -17.13
CA LEU A 186 -7.23 3.48 -17.27
C LEU A 186 -6.27 4.50 -16.64
N LEU A 187 -6.42 5.79 -16.93
CA LEU A 187 -5.59 6.86 -16.35
C LEU A 187 -5.66 6.86 -14.83
N VAL A 188 -6.89 6.81 -14.29
CA VAL A 188 -7.12 6.75 -12.85
C VAL A 188 -6.51 5.51 -12.22
N ALA A 189 -6.65 4.34 -12.87
CA ALA A 189 -6.08 3.08 -12.39
C ALA A 189 -4.55 3.16 -12.30
N ILE A 190 -3.90 3.77 -13.31
CA ILE A 190 -2.46 4.00 -13.33
C ILE A 190 -2.06 4.94 -12.20
N VAL A 191 -2.71 6.10 -12.03
CA VAL A 191 -2.42 7.05 -10.94
C VAL A 191 -2.56 6.38 -9.57
N MET A 192 -3.64 5.62 -9.34
CA MET A 192 -3.84 4.89 -8.08
C MET A 192 -2.77 3.82 -7.84
N MET A 193 -2.34 3.14 -8.90
CA MET A 193 -1.25 2.16 -8.83
C MET A 193 0.09 2.82 -8.49
N ILE A 194 0.38 3.99 -9.07
CA ILE A 194 1.55 4.84 -8.76
C ILE A 194 1.53 5.26 -7.30
N LEU A 195 0.37 5.64 -6.77
CA LEU A 195 0.19 6.01 -5.37
C LEU A 195 0.13 4.79 -4.43
N GLY A 196 0.37 3.59 -4.96
CA GLY A 196 0.41 2.35 -4.21
C GLY A 196 -0.94 1.97 -3.57
N MET A 197 -2.05 2.51 -4.06
CA MET A 197 -3.38 2.30 -3.49
C MET A 197 -3.91 0.93 -3.88
N ARG A 198 -4.19 0.07 -2.90
CA ARG A 198 -4.73 -1.28 -3.15
C ARG A 198 -6.08 -1.28 -3.88
N SER A 199 -6.86 -0.21 -3.73
CA SER A 199 -8.15 -0.06 -4.41
C SER A 199 -8.02 0.10 -5.93
N SER A 200 -6.81 0.27 -6.48
CA SER A 200 -6.61 0.33 -7.93
C SER A 200 -7.16 -0.92 -8.65
N TRP A 201 -7.11 -2.08 -8.01
CA TRP A 201 -7.65 -3.34 -8.57
C TRP A 201 -9.15 -3.29 -8.85
N ILE A 202 -9.93 -2.52 -8.08
CA ILE A 202 -11.35 -2.29 -8.37
C ILE A 202 -11.50 -1.43 -9.63
N ILE A 203 -10.68 -0.40 -9.78
CA ILE A 203 -10.74 0.47 -10.97
C ILE A 203 -10.33 -0.31 -12.22
N TRP A 204 -9.34 -1.19 -12.12
CA TRP A 204 -9.01 -2.15 -13.18
C TRP A 204 -10.19 -3.06 -13.53
N GLN A 205 -10.95 -3.53 -12.53
CA GLN A 205 -12.16 -4.31 -12.77
C GLN A 205 -13.21 -3.54 -13.57
N VAL A 206 -13.47 -2.27 -13.20
CA VAL A 206 -14.40 -1.40 -13.93
C VAL A 206 -13.93 -1.21 -15.37
N LYS A 207 -12.65 -0.90 -15.59
CA LYS A 207 -12.06 -0.78 -16.93
C LYS A 207 -12.32 -2.04 -17.75
N ASN A 208 -12.01 -3.22 -17.21
CA ASN A 208 -12.13 -4.48 -17.94
C ASN A 208 -13.59 -4.80 -18.29
N ILE A 209 -14.54 -4.52 -17.39
CA ILE A 209 -15.98 -4.69 -17.68
C ILE A 209 -16.42 -3.75 -18.81
N LEU A 210 -16.04 -2.47 -18.75
CA LEU A 210 -16.35 -1.51 -19.82
C LEU A 210 -15.74 -1.94 -21.15
N SER A 211 -14.50 -2.45 -21.15
CA SER A 211 -13.86 -3.00 -22.35
C SER A 211 -14.61 -4.23 -22.89
N ILE A 212 -15.06 -5.15 -22.04
CA ILE A 212 -15.88 -6.30 -22.49
C ILE A 212 -17.16 -5.81 -23.17
N ILE A 213 -17.87 -4.86 -22.54
CA ILE A 213 -19.12 -4.29 -23.09
C ILE A 213 -18.87 -3.60 -24.43
N PHE A 214 -17.80 -2.81 -24.54
CA PHE A 214 -17.43 -2.14 -25.79
C PHE A 214 -17.14 -3.15 -26.90
N PHE A 215 -16.31 -4.16 -26.62
CA PHE A 215 -15.87 -5.14 -27.60
C PHE A 215 -16.88 -6.27 -27.86
N ALA A 216 -17.95 -6.38 -27.06
CA ALA A 216 -19.06 -7.31 -27.29
C ALA A 216 -20.04 -6.84 -28.39
N GLY A 217 -19.82 -5.66 -28.96
CA GLY A 217 -20.58 -5.19 -30.13
C GLY A 217 -21.16 -3.80 -30.03
N ILE A 218 -21.03 -3.07 -28.90
CA ILE A 218 -21.42 -1.66 -28.84
C ILE A 218 -20.47 -0.78 -29.66
N GLY A 219 -19.17 -1.00 -29.50
CA GLY A 219 -18.13 -0.40 -30.32
C GLY A 219 -17.84 -1.28 -31.52
N ILE A 220 -16.96 -2.27 -31.34
CA ILE A 220 -16.48 -3.17 -32.38
C ILE A 220 -16.51 -4.59 -31.84
N LEU A 221 -17.09 -5.56 -32.55
CA LEU A 221 -17.06 -6.95 -32.10
C LEU A 221 -15.63 -7.51 -32.23
N ASN A 222 -15.01 -7.90 -31.11
CA ASN A 222 -13.66 -8.46 -31.09
C ASN A 222 -13.47 -9.52 -29.99
N TRP A 223 -13.61 -10.79 -30.37
CA TRP A 223 -13.49 -11.92 -29.45
C TRP A 223 -12.15 -11.99 -28.72
N SER A 224 -11.04 -11.71 -29.41
CA SER A 224 -9.71 -11.74 -28.81
C SER A 224 -9.61 -10.75 -27.65
N VAL A 225 -10.06 -9.51 -27.87
CA VAL A 225 -10.02 -8.47 -26.84
C VAL A 225 -11.02 -8.74 -25.72
N ILE A 226 -12.19 -9.33 -26.01
CA ILE A 226 -13.14 -9.77 -24.97
C ILE A 226 -12.47 -10.76 -24.03
N VAL A 227 -11.85 -11.84 -24.56
CA VAL A 227 -11.23 -12.89 -23.75
C VAL A 227 -10.07 -12.33 -22.91
N ILE A 228 -9.27 -11.43 -23.48
CA ILE A 228 -8.19 -10.75 -22.77
C ILE A 228 -8.74 -9.97 -21.58
N ASN A 229 -9.80 -9.17 -21.76
CA ASN A 229 -10.38 -8.39 -20.67
C ASN A 229 -11.13 -9.27 -19.65
N ILE A 230 -11.70 -10.41 -20.04
CA ILE A 230 -12.24 -11.42 -19.09
C ILE A 230 -11.10 -11.97 -18.23
N SER A 231 -9.96 -12.30 -18.85
CA SER A 231 -8.79 -12.83 -18.14
C SER A 231 -8.23 -11.80 -17.14
N PHE A 232 -8.14 -10.53 -17.55
CA PHE A 232 -7.75 -9.43 -16.66
C PHE A 232 -8.77 -9.14 -15.56
N SER A 233 -10.05 -9.28 -15.85
CA SER A 233 -11.14 -9.17 -14.88
C SER A 233 -11.01 -10.24 -13.80
N ILE A 234 -10.84 -11.51 -14.18
CA ILE A 234 -10.60 -12.62 -13.24
C ILE A 234 -9.34 -12.38 -12.40
N LEU A 235 -8.24 -11.98 -13.03
CA LEU A 235 -6.97 -11.71 -12.34
C LEU A 235 -7.08 -10.54 -11.36
N SER A 236 -7.71 -9.44 -11.78
CA SER A 236 -7.90 -8.24 -10.95
C SER A 236 -8.78 -8.54 -9.75
N LEU A 237 -9.88 -9.27 -9.95
CA LEU A 237 -10.75 -9.73 -8.87
C LEU A 237 -10.03 -10.69 -7.92
N TYR A 238 -9.26 -11.64 -8.45
CA TYR A 238 -8.45 -12.55 -7.64
C TYR A 238 -7.45 -11.79 -6.75
N ILE A 239 -6.70 -10.85 -7.33
CA ILE A 239 -5.74 -10.01 -6.59
C ILE A 239 -6.47 -9.14 -5.57
N PHE A 240 -7.60 -8.56 -5.93
CA PHE A 240 -8.43 -7.78 -5.01
C PHE A 240 -8.85 -8.61 -3.80
N VAL A 241 -9.44 -9.78 -4.01
CA VAL A 241 -9.85 -10.68 -2.92
C VAL A 241 -8.64 -11.09 -2.08
N LYS A 242 -7.52 -11.45 -2.72
CA LYS A 242 -6.30 -11.87 -2.02
C LYS A 242 -5.68 -10.75 -1.17
N THR A 243 -5.66 -9.53 -1.68
CA THR A 243 -5.17 -8.33 -0.95
C THR A 243 -6.09 -7.93 0.20
N PHE A 244 -7.38 -8.25 0.12
CA PHE A 244 -8.34 -8.08 1.21
C PHE A 244 -8.22 -9.18 2.27
N THR A 245 -8.01 -10.44 1.88
CA THR A 245 -7.93 -11.57 2.82
C THR A 245 -6.60 -11.65 3.57
N ASN A 246 -5.49 -11.32 2.93
CA ASN A 246 -4.16 -11.30 3.56
C ASN A 246 -3.83 -9.91 4.08
N LYS A 247 -4.67 -9.41 5.00
CA LYS A 247 -4.40 -8.14 5.65
C LYS A 247 -3.28 -8.31 6.66
N LYS A 248 -2.07 -7.95 6.24
CA LYS A 248 -0.93 -7.73 7.13
C LYS A 248 -1.34 -6.92 8.34
N GLN A 249 -0.90 -7.36 9.51
CA GLN A 249 -1.12 -6.67 10.77
C GLN A 249 0.11 -5.86 11.14
N ILE A 250 -0.10 -4.59 11.49
CA ILE A 250 0.93 -3.73 12.06
C ILE A 250 0.51 -3.40 13.48
N ILE A 251 1.22 -3.99 14.45
CA ILE A 251 1.03 -3.79 15.88
C ILE A 251 2.18 -2.91 16.36
N ALA A 252 1.94 -2.04 17.32
CA ALA A 252 3.01 -1.35 18.02
C ALA A 252 2.91 -1.57 19.53
N ILE A 253 4.05 -1.63 20.18
CA ILE A 253 4.16 -1.68 21.65
C ILE A 253 4.90 -0.43 22.11
N THR A 254 4.30 0.35 23.00
CA THR A 254 4.87 1.59 23.53
C THR A 254 4.70 1.63 25.05
N GLY A 255 5.28 2.64 25.70
CA GLY A 255 5.24 2.82 27.14
C GLY A 255 6.46 3.61 27.61
N PRO A 256 6.40 4.16 28.84
CA PRO A 256 7.51 4.87 29.43
C PRO A 256 8.74 3.95 29.50
N GLY A 257 9.93 4.55 29.44
CA GLY A 257 11.17 3.78 29.52
C GLY A 257 11.25 2.99 30.82
N CYS A 258 11.78 1.77 30.74
CA CYS A 258 11.82 0.78 31.82
C CYS A 258 10.45 0.27 32.31
N SER A 259 9.41 0.28 31.49
CA SER A 259 8.09 -0.33 31.82
C SER A 259 8.00 -1.87 31.72
N GLY A 260 9.06 -2.55 31.27
CA GLY A 260 9.08 -4.00 31.03
C GLY A 260 8.94 -4.42 29.54
N LYS A 261 8.87 -3.45 28.62
CA LYS A 261 8.79 -3.66 27.15
C LYS A 261 9.85 -4.63 26.61
N SER A 262 11.13 -4.36 26.86
CA SER A 262 12.23 -5.24 26.39
C SER A 262 12.21 -6.61 27.05
N THR A 263 11.81 -6.70 28.33
CA THR A 263 11.67 -7.98 29.02
C THR A 263 10.62 -8.87 28.37
N LEU A 264 9.52 -8.28 27.89
CA LEU A 264 8.48 -9.00 27.15
C LEU A 264 8.97 -9.47 25.78
N LEU A 265 9.59 -8.56 25.01
CA LEU A 265 10.05 -8.88 23.65
C LEU A 265 11.15 -9.93 23.63
N ASN A 266 11.95 -10.01 24.70
CA ASN A 266 13.00 -11.02 24.87
C ASN A 266 12.50 -12.31 25.52
N ASN A 267 11.21 -12.41 25.90
CA ASN A 267 10.68 -13.63 26.50
C ASN A 267 10.54 -14.74 25.43
N PRO A 268 11.05 -15.97 25.67
CA PRO A 268 10.98 -17.06 24.70
C PRO A 268 9.56 -17.40 24.23
N LYS A 269 8.54 -17.29 25.11
CA LYS A 269 7.14 -17.52 24.75
C LYS A 269 6.65 -16.49 23.72
N ILE A 270 7.07 -15.23 23.88
CA ILE A 270 6.74 -14.15 22.93
C ILE A 270 7.51 -14.33 21.63
N GLN A 271 8.83 -14.55 21.68
CA GLN A 271 9.62 -14.77 20.47
C GLN A 271 9.09 -15.93 19.64
N LYS A 272 8.75 -17.06 20.27
CA LYS A 272 8.10 -18.18 19.59
C LYS A 272 6.76 -17.78 18.96
N LEU A 273 5.94 -17.03 19.69
CA LEU A 273 4.67 -16.52 19.17
C LEU A 273 4.85 -15.60 17.95
N LEU A 274 5.87 -14.74 17.95
CA LEU A 274 6.19 -13.87 16.81
C LEU A 274 6.62 -14.71 15.60
N ILE A 275 7.49 -15.70 15.81
CA ILE A 275 7.96 -16.62 14.74
C ILE A 275 6.80 -17.43 14.16
N ASP A 276 6.01 -18.08 15.02
CA ASP A 276 4.87 -18.93 14.63
C ASP A 276 3.83 -18.16 13.79
N ASN A 277 3.74 -16.84 13.98
CA ASN A 277 2.79 -15.96 13.29
C ASN A 277 3.44 -15.06 12.22
N ASN A 278 4.71 -15.31 11.88
CA ASN A 278 5.49 -14.54 10.90
C ASN A 278 5.42 -13.02 11.16
N ILE A 279 5.62 -12.64 12.43
CA ILE A 279 5.66 -11.26 12.88
C ILE A 279 7.13 -10.83 12.96
N LEU A 280 7.50 -9.89 12.11
CA LEU A 280 8.81 -9.25 12.16
C LEU A 280 8.82 -8.16 13.25
N LEU A 281 9.75 -8.29 14.19
CA LEU A 281 10.02 -7.25 15.18
C LEU A 281 10.88 -6.16 14.55
N ARG A 282 10.44 -4.90 14.66
CA ARG A 282 11.21 -3.72 14.27
C ARG A 282 11.62 -2.99 15.54
N ASP A 283 12.90 -3.10 15.89
CA ASP A 283 13.46 -2.41 17.05
C ASP A 283 13.65 -0.93 16.73
N GLU A 284 13.23 -0.05 17.65
CA GLU A 284 13.48 1.38 17.61
C GLU A 284 14.97 1.71 17.71
N ARG A 285 15.79 0.84 18.32
CA ARG A 285 17.15 1.15 18.76
C ARG A 285 18.21 1.14 17.68
N GLU A 286 17.87 0.73 16.46
CA GLU A 286 18.83 0.61 15.36
C GLU A 286 19.51 1.96 15.03
N TYR A 287 18.85 3.11 15.26
CA TYR A 287 19.47 4.43 15.06
C TYR A 287 20.25 4.94 16.29
N LEU A 288 19.97 4.42 17.49
CA LEU A 288 20.66 4.82 18.72
C LEU A 288 22.04 4.17 18.83
N ASP A 289 22.18 2.95 18.30
CA ASP A 289 23.36 2.11 18.46
C ASP A 289 24.31 2.18 17.24
N ASN A 290 23.89 2.77 16.12
CA ASN A 290 24.69 2.90 14.88
C ASN A 290 25.58 4.16 14.81
N GLU A 291 25.36 5.16 15.66
CA GLU A 291 26.24 6.33 15.74
C GLU A 291 27.26 6.13 16.87
N ASN A 292 28.53 6.46 16.63
CA ASN A 292 29.52 6.61 17.69
C ASN A 292 28.87 7.36 18.86
N ILE A 293 28.90 6.79 20.08
CA ILE A 293 28.13 7.27 21.25
C ILE A 293 28.32 8.78 21.51
N ASN A 294 29.49 9.33 21.15
CA ASN A 294 29.82 10.75 21.28
C ASN A 294 29.18 11.67 20.22
N ASN A 295 28.64 11.13 19.13
CA ASN A 295 27.96 11.87 18.07
C ASN A 295 26.43 11.77 18.09
N ASN A 296 25.88 10.87 18.90
CA ASN A 296 24.42 10.68 19.03
C ASN A 296 23.74 11.94 19.62
N ALA A 297 22.83 12.55 18.86
CA ALA A 297 22.14 13.78 19.26
C ALA A 297 21.34 13.65 20.57
N TYR A 298 20.75 12.48 20.82
CA TYR A 298 20.02 12.21 22.08
C TYR A 298 20.97 12.17 23.28
N ILE A 299 22.15 11.56 23.14
CA ILE A 299 23.17 11.53 24.19
C ILE A 299 23.70 12.94 24.47
N LYS A 300 23.96 13.72 23.42
CA LYS A 300 24.39 15.12 23.55
C LYS A 300 23.33 15.97 24.26
N ALA A 301 22.06 15.81 23.91
CA ALA A 301 20.96 16.53 24.56
C ALA A 301 20.85 16.19 26.05
N LEU A 302 20.92 14.90 26.42
CA LEU A 302 20.89 14.47 27.83
C LEU A 302 22.11 14.95 28.63
N SER A 303 23.27 15.14 28.00
CA SER A 303 24.47 15.67 28.64
C SER A 303 24.56 17.20 28.60
N ASN A 304 23.48 17.90 28.24
CA ASN A 304 23.42 19.36 28.04
C ASN A 304 24.44 19.93 27.03
N ASN A 305 24.96 19.09 26.14
CA ASN A 305 25.93 19.46 25.09
C ASN A 305 25.29 19.46 23.69
N GLY A 306 23.97 19.46 23.60
CA GLY A 306 23.23 19.40 22.35
C GLY A 306 21.78 19.82 22.51
N SER A 307 21.09 19.93 21.37
CA SER A 307 19.69 20.36 21.31
C SER A 307 18.74 19.16 21.42
N TYR A 308 17.78 19.25 22.34
CA TYR A 308 16.66 18.31 22.40
C TYR A 308 15.78 18.36 21.15
N PHE A 309 15.69 19.52 20.48
CA PHE A 309 14.92 19.66 19.24
C PHE A 309 15.50 18.81 18.11
N GLU A 310 16.83 18.83 17.92
CA GLU A 310 17.48 17.99 16.89
C GLU A 310 17.35 16.49 17.20
N ALA A 311 17.46 16.11 18.48
CA ALA A 311 17.23 14.72 18.90
C ALA A 311 15.81 14.24 18.58
N GLU A 312 14.78 15.05 18.87
CA GLU A 312 13.40 14.75 18.54
C GLU A 312 13.19 14.67 17.02
N LYS A 313 13.74 15.60 16.24
CA LYS A 313 13.62 15.58 14.78
C LYS A 313 14.19 14.30 14.18
N MET A 314 15.38 13.87 14.62
CA MET A 314 15.98 12.61 14.21
C MET A 314 15.08 11.42 14.58
N PHE A 315 14.51 11.43 15.78
CA PHE A 315 13.63 10.38 16.24
C PHE A 315 12.35 10.25 15.39
N PHE A 316 11.71 11.37 15.10
CA PHE A 316 10.53 11.40 14.24
C PHE A 316 10.83 10.93 12.81
N GLU A 317 11.94 11.35 12.20
CA GLU A 317 12.32 10.88 10.86
C GLU A 317 12.67 9.37 10.86
N SER A 318 13.30 8.85 11.92
CA SER A 318 13.54 7.42 12.09
C SER A 318 12.22 6.63 12.16
N GLN A 319 11.30 7.05 13.05
CA GLN A 319 9.98 6.41 13.20
C GLN A 319 9.14 6.49 11.91
N LYS A 320 9.24 7.61 11.18
CA LYS A 320 8.61 7.78 9.86
C LYS A 320 9.11 6.74 8.86
N ASN A 321 10.42 6.49 8.82
CA ASN A 321 11.03 5.49 7.95
C ASN A 321 10.58 4.07 8.34
N ILE A 322 10.59 3.75 9.63
CA ILE A 322 10.08 2.47 10.15
C ILE A 322 8.62 2.26 9.73
N ILE A 323 7.75 3.27 9.89
CA ILE A 323 6.34 3.18 9.46
C ILE A 323 6.22 2.97 7.95
N ILE A 324 7.04 3.65 7.14
CA ILE A 324 7.04 3.45 5.68
C ILE A 324 7.43 2.02 5.33
N GLU A 325 8.52 1.51 5.89
CA GLU A 325 9.03 0.16 5.63
C GLU A 325 8.08 -0.93 6.13
N ALA A 326 7.56 -0.72 7.34
CA ALA A 326 6.56 -1.59 7.94
C ALA A 326 5.32 -1.66 7.06
N ASN A 327 4.94 -0.60 6.33
CA ASN A 327 3.83 -0.60 5.38
C ASN A 327 4.17 -1.28 4.03
N LEU A 328 5.43 -1.24 3.61
CA LEU A 328 5.90 -1.86 2.36
C LEU A 328 6.12 -3.38 2.45
N THR A 329 6.48 -3.89 3.63
CA THR A 329 6.77 -5.32 3.85
C THR A 329 5.47 -6.15 3.87
N ASP A 330 5.48 -7.39 3.37
CA ASP A 330 4.27 -8.26 3.34
C ASP A 330 4.06 -9.09 4.63
N SER A 331 5.04 -9.15 5.54
CA SER A 331 4.94 -9.85 6.81
C SER A 331 4.29 -9.02 7.90
N ASN A 332 3.61 -9.66 8.86
CA ASN A 332 3.10 -8.96 10.04
C ASN A 332 4.25 -8.23 10.74
N GLN A 333 3.98 -7.08 11.35
CA GLN A 333 5.02 -6.26 11.99
C GLN A 333 4.63 -5.98 13.43
N LEU A 334 5.61 -6.06 14.33
CA LEU A 334 5.54 -5.51 15.67
C LEU A 334 6.57 -4.39 15.77
N LEU A 335 6.10 -3.16 15.95
CA LEU A 335 6.95 -1.98 16.10
C LEU A 335 7.27 -1.79 17.57
N ASP A 336 8.56 -1.78 17.91
CA ASP A 336 9.01 -1.36 19.23
C ASP A 336 8.94 0.17 19.28
N ARG A 337 7.84 0.70 19.82
CA ARG A 337 7.40 2.11 19.78
C ARG A 337 6.84 2.55 18.42
N HIS A 338 5.95 3.54 18.47
CA HIS A 338 5.32 4.16 17.31
C HIS A 338 5.42 5.68 17.42
N MET A 339 5.51 6.40 16.30
CA MET A 339 5.65 7.86 16.23
C MET A 339 4.62 8.64 17.06
N SER A 340 3.40 8.12 17.26
CA SER A 340 2.41 8.78 18.12
C SER A 340 2.96 9.05 19.52
N ASP A 341 3.80 8.15 20.03
CA ASP A 341 4.47 8.25 21.31
C ASP A 341 5.49 9.39 21.41
N SER A 342 6.18 9.67 20.31
CA SER A 342 7.19 10.73 20.23
C SER A 342 6.60 12.12 20.51
N PHE A 343 5.31 12.34 20.21
CA PHE A 343 4.63 13.61 20.51
C PHE A 343 4.55 13.91 22.01
N LEU A 344 4.40 12.88 22.86
CA LEU A 344 4.38 13.07 24.32
C LEU A 344 5.69 13.70 24.81
N HIS A 345 6.82 13.19 24.30
CA HIS A 345 8.13 13.60 24.77
C HIS A 345 8.44 15.03 24.29
N ALA A 346 8.22 15.31 23.01
CA ALA A 346 8.43 16.64 22.46
C ALA A 346 7.54 17.72 23.11
N ASP A 347 6.25 17.42 23.33
CA ASP A 347 5.33 18.36 23.98
C ASP A 347 5.73 18.62 25.46
N LEU A 348 6.24 17.60 26.16
CA LEU A 348 6.82 17.76 27.49
C LEU A 348 8.07 18.66 27.46
N LEU A 349 9.03 18.38 26.57
CA LEU A 349 10.26 19.17 26.45
C LEU A 349 9.99 20.66 26.22
N ILE A 350 8.93 20.99 25.47
CA ILE A 350 8.50 22.37 25.24
C ILE A 350 7.97 23.03 26.51
N ARG A 351 7.11 22.33 27.27
CA ARG A 351 6.58 22.84 28.55
C ARG A 351 7.67 23.01 29.61
N GLU A 352 8.65 22.11 29.60
CA GLU A 352 9.82 22.15 30.49
C GLU A 352 10.91 23.12 30.00
N ASN A 353 10.61 23.98 29.02
CA ASN A 353 11.51 24.98 28.45
C ASN A 353 12.87 24.42 28.00
N LYS A 354 12.90 23.16 27.55
CA LYS A 354 14.11 22.54 26.96
C LYS A 354 14.36 22.97 25.52
N PHE A 355 13.37 23.59 24.88
CA PHE A 355 13.48 24.19 23.56
C PHE A 355 13.61 25.70 23.69
N THR A 356 14.52 26.29 22.92
CA THR A 356 14.60 27.74 22.69
C THR A 356 13.35 28.26 21.98
N GLN A 357 13.13 29.56 21.99
CA GLN A 357 11.95 30.15 21.35
C GLN A 357 11.89 29.85 19.84
N LEU A 358 13.03 29.94 19.14
CA LEU A 358 13.15 29.60 17.72
C LEU A 358 12.83 28.11 17.46
N GLU A 359 13.30 27.21 18.32
CA GLU A 359 13.01 25.78 18.22
C GLU A 359 11.52 25.49 18.46
N LYS A 360 10.86 26.21 19.38
CA LYS A 360 9.41 26.08 19.60
C LYS A 360 8.62 26.47 18.34
N GLU A 361 8.99 27.56 17.67
CA GLU A 361 8.34 27.99 16.42
C GLU A 361 8.57 26.99 15.28
N HIS A 362 9.79 26.47 15.15
CA HIS A 362 10.12 25.41 14.19
C HIS A 362 9.36 24.11 14.50
N TRP A 363 9.21 23.78 15.77
CA TRP A 363 8.47 22.60 16.19
C TRP A 363 7.01 22.63 15.75
N ILE A 364 6.35 23.78 15.78
CA ILE A 364 4.95 23.90 15.31
C ILE A 364 4.83 23.39 13.86
N LYS A 365 5.76 23.77 12.98
CA LYS A 365 5.78 23.32 11.58
C LYS A 365 6.05 21.82 11.47
N GLU A 366 7.04 21.30 12.19
CA GLU A 366 7.38 19.88 12.20
C GLU A 366 6.25 19.01 12.78
N LYS A 367 5.62 19.44 13.88
CA LYS A 367 4.47 18.77 14.52
C LYS A 367 3.32 18.59 13.51
N TRP A 368 3.00 19.64 12.75
CA TRP A 368 1.99 19.56 11.68
C TRP A 368 2.38 18.59 10.56
N LYS A 369 3.63 18.65 10.09
CA LYS A 369 4.17 17.73 9.09
C LYS A 369 4.05 16.26 9.53
N TYR A 370 4.40 15.92 10.77
CA TYR A 370 4.31 14.55 11.29
C TYR A 370 2.87 14.10 11.56
N LYS A 371 2.00 15.00 12.05
CA LYS A 371 0.56 14.71 12.16
C LYS A 371 -0.05 14.39 10.80
N TRP A 372 0.23 15.23 9.79
CA TRP A 372 -0.24 15.01 8.43
C TRP A 372 0.31 13.70 7.84
N PHE A 373 1.58 13.37 8.12
CA PHE A 373 2.14 12.08 7.75
C PHE A 373 1.32 10.91 8.33
N LEU A 374 1.03 10.92 9.65
CA LEU A 374 0.24 9.86 10.29
C LEU A 374 -1.19 9.76 9.74
N MET A 375 -1.83 10.90 9.44
CA MET A 375 -3.18 10.94 8.85
C MET A 375 -3.28 10.23 7.50
N ASN A 376 -2.20 10.31 6.70
CA ASN A 376 -2.16 9.78 5.35
C ASN A 376 -1.63 8.34 5.27
N LYS A 377 -1.19 7.76 6.41
CA LYS A 377 -0.72 6.38 6.49
C LYS A 377 -1.81 5.42 6.97
N PRO A 378 -1.71 4.12 6.62
CA PRO A 378 -2.56 3.11 7.21
C PRO A 378 -2.45 3.10 8.73
N LYS A 379 -3.58 3.05 9.44
CA LYS A 379 -3.60 2.95 10.90
C LYS A 379 -3.02 1.62 11.36
N LEU A 380 -2.31 1.64 12.49
CA LEU A 380 -1.98 0.44 13.27
C LEU A 380 -3.24 -0.37 13.54
N ASP A 381 -3.13 -1.69 13.46
CA ASP A 381 -4.23 -2.58 13.84
C ASP A 381 -4.42 -2.61 15.36
N LEU A 382 -3.31 -2.50 16.10
CA LEU A 382 -3.31 -2.44 17.55
C LEU A 382 -2.11 -1.63 18.07
N LEU A 383 -2.38 -0.72 19.01
CA LEU A 383 -1.37 -0.07 19.84
C LEU A 383 -1.49 -0.62 21.27
N ILE A 384 -0.42 -1.23 21.77
CA ILE A 384 -0.33 -1.72 23.15
C ILE A 384 0.53 -0.73 23.93
N VAL A 385 -0.01 -0.15 24.99
CA VAL A 385 0.68 0.79 25.88
C VAL A 385 0.96 0.06 27.18
N ILE A 386 2.22 -0.24 27.47
CA ILE A 386 2.62 -0.83 28.75
C ILE A 386 2.79 0.29 29.76
N LYS A 387 2.10 0.20 30.89
CA LYS A 387 2.25 1.09 32.03
C LYS A 387 2.91 0.36 33.19
N ALA A 388 3.50 1.11 34.11
CA ALA A 388 4.00 0.58 35.37
C ALA A 388 3.93 1.67 36.46
N PRO A 389 3.82 1.29 37.75
CA PRO A 389 3.99 2.20 38.88
C PRO A 389 5.36 2.89 38.82
N TRP A 390 5.43 4.14 39.28
CA TRP A 390 6.66 4.92 39.22
C TRP A 390 7.76 4.29 40.08
N GLU A 391 7.38 3.77 41.24
CA GLU A 391 8.26 3.11 42.20
C GLU A 391 9.03 1.95 41.53
N ASN A 392 8.32 1.17 40.71
CA ASN A 392 8.91 0.07 39.94
C ASN A 392 9.83 0.60 38.84
N ILE A 393 9.38 1.60 38.06
CA ILE A 393 10.19 2.21 36.99
C ILE A 393 11.48 2.80 37.55
N TYR A 394 11.41 3.53 38.65
CA TYR A 394 12.55 4.13 39.33
C TYR A 394 13.55 3.06 39.78
N LYS A 395 13.07 2.02 40.47
CA LYS A 395 13.89 0.88 40.90
C LYS A 395 14.58 0.20 39.72
N TRP A 396 13.84 -0.14 38.67
CA TRP A 396 14.40 -0.81 37.49
C TRP A 396 15.38 0.08 36.71
N ARG A 397 15.16 1.40 36.67
CA ARG A 397 16.12 2.35 36.10
C ARG A 397 17.41 2.41 36.89
N LYS A 398 17.33 2.50 38.22
CA LYS A 398 18.50 2.50 39.12
C LYS A 398 19.30 1.19 39.02
N LEU A 399 18.64 0.06 38.79
CA LEU A 399 19.33 -1.20 38.52
C LEU A 399 20.01 -1.17 37.15
N ALA A 400 19.33 -0.65 36.12
CA ALA A 400 19.87 -0.57 34.76
C ALA A 400 21.08 0.39 34.61
N THR A 401 21.33 1.29 35.58
CA THR A 401 22.50 2.18 35.60
C THR A 401 23.76 1.54 36.15
N GLN A 402 23.64 0.40 36.83
CA GLN A 402 24.78 -0.34 37.41
C GLN A 402 25.63 -1.05 36.34
N ASP A 403 25.14 -1.11 35.11
CA ASP A 403 25.85 -1.58 33.94
C ASP A 403 26.79 -0.47 33.44
N ILE A 404 28.06 -0.53 33.88
CA ILE A 404 29.11 0.52 33.72
C ILE A 404 29.35 0.89 32.25
N ASP A 405 29.10 -0.03 31.32
CA ASP A 405 29.31 0.18 29.88
C ASP A 405 28.23 1.05 29.22
N LYS A 406 27.20 1.48 29.96
CA LYS A 406 26.04 2.20 29.41
C LYS A 406 25.93 3.64 29.90
N LYS A 407 26.86 4.50 29.45
CA LYS A 407 26.83 5.98 29.63
C LYS A 407 25.45 6.61 29.40
N ARG A 408 24.69 6.11 28.41
CA ARG A 408 23.29 6.53 28.16
C ARG A 408 22.39 6.35 29.39
N ARG A 409 22.44 5.19 30.05
CA ARG A 409 21.55 4.87 31.17
C ARG A 409 21.83 5.78 32.37
N GLN A 410 23.10 6.10 32.61
CA GLN A 410 23.49 7.06 33.64
C GLN A 410 22.94 8.46 33.32
N LEU A 411 23.09 8.93 32.09
CA LEU A 411 22.54 10.23 31.66
C LEU A 411 21.01 10.27 31.73
N GLU A 412 20.33 9.18 31.35
CA GLU A 412 18.87 9.06 31.51
C GLU A 412 18.46 9.13 33.00
N PHE A 413 19.24 8.53 33.90
CA PHE A 413 18.98 8.56 35.32
C PHE A 413 19.27 9.93 35.95
N ASN A 414 20.27 10.66 35.46
CA ASN A 414 20.53 12.04 35.88
C ASN A 414 19.37 12.98 35.52
N ASN A 415 18.53 12.60 34.55
CA ASN A 415 17.35 13.35 34.13
C ASN A 415 16.04 12.67 34.61
N ILE A 416 16.06 11.98 35.76
CA ILE A 416 14.94 11.15 36.23
C ILE A 416 13.61 11.92 36.36
N ASP A 417 13.66 13.18 36.78
CA ASP A 417 12.48 14.04 36.93
C ASP A 417 11.72 14.22 35.61
N LEU A 418 12.47 14.39 34.50
CA LEU A 418 11.89 14.48 33.17
C LEU A 418 11.18 13.17 32.77
N PHE A 419 11.74 12.02 33.16
CA PHE A 419 11.13 10.72 32.89
C PHE A 419 9.89 10.45 33.73
N GLU A 420 9.84 10.94 34.96
CA GLU A 420 8.63 10.88 35.79
C GLU A 420 7.50 11.67 35.13
N LYS A 421 7.77 12.92 34.76
CA LYS A 421 6.82 13.77 34.04
C LYS A 421 6.37 13.13 32.72
N PHE A 422 7.31 12.60 31.93
CA PHE A 422 7.00 11.89 30.69
C PHE A 422 6.08 10.68 30.90
N ARG A 423 6.27 9.94 32.00
CA ARG A 423 5.39 8.82 32.35
C ARG A 423 3.96 9.30 32.66
N GLN A 424 3.81 10.41 33.38
CA GLN A 424 2.51 11.00 33.70
C GLN A 424 1.75 11.45 32.44
N GLU A 425 2.45 11.87 31.38
CA GLU A 425 1.81 12.29 30.13
C GLU A 425 0.97 11.19 29.45
N TYR A 426 1.26 9.91 29.67
CA TYR A 426 0.40 8.81 29.17
C TYR A 426 -0.99 8.77 29.81
N GLU A 427 -1.19 9.50 30.91
CA GLU A 427 -2.44 9.57 31.66
C GLU A 427 -3.13 10.92 31.45
N THR A 428 -2.36 12.00 31.34
CA THR A 428 -2.88 13.37 31.34
C THR A 428 -2.95 14.02 29.95
N ASN A 429 -2.19 13.54 28.96
CA ASN A 429 -2.09 14.21 27.66
C ASN A 429 -3.23 13.81 26.71
N GLU A 430 -4.29 14.61 26.67
CA GLU A 430 -5.42 14.41 25.76
C GLU A 430 -5.02 14.52 24.28
N GLU A 431 -4.09 15.40 23.94
CA GLU A 431 -3.68 15.63 22.55
C GLU A 431 -3.01 14.38 21.98
N TRP A 432 -2.08 13.78 22.73
CA TRP A 432 -1.48 12.50 22.39
C TRP A 432 -2.55 11.42 22.20
N LEU A 433 -3.52 11.31 23.11
CA LEU A 433 -4.57 10.30 22.99
C LEU A 433 -5.39 10.50 21.71
N LYS A 434 -5.66 11.76 21.31
CA LYS A 434 -6.29 12.09 20.02
C LYS A 434 -5.42 11.63 18.84
N ILE A 435 -4.11 11.89 18.87
CA ILE A 435 -3.15 11.44 17.84
C ILE A 435 -3.09 9.91 17.77
N ALA A 436 -2.99 9.22 18.92
CA ALA A 436 -2.96 7.77 19.00
C ALA A 436 -4.24 7.12 18.44
N LYS A 437 -5.43 7.69 18.74
CA LYS A 437 -6.72 7.25 18.16
C LYS A 437 -6.80 7.54 16.66
N MET A 438 -6.16 8.61 16.19
CA MET A 438 -6.06 8.93 14.78
C MET A 438 -5.15 7.94 14.03
N SER A 439 -4.06 7.47 14.65
CA SER A 439 -3.09 6.57 14.02
C SER A 439 -3.33 5.07 14.28
N SER A 440 -4.25 4.71 15.18
CA SER A 440 -4.49 3.31 15.59
C SER A 440 -5.97 2.94 15.53
N LYS A 441 -6.30 1.69 15.20
CA LYS A 441 -7.68 1.19 15.20
C LYS A 441 -8.16 0.81 16.60
N LYS A 442 -7.28 0.20 17.39
CA LYS A 442 -7.51 -0.20 18.77
C LYS A 442 -6.31 0.19 19.60
N ILE A 443 -6.57 0.68 20.82
CA ILE A 443 -5.54 0.96 21.83
C ILE A 443 -5.86 0.10 23.04
N ILE A 444 -4.85 -0.56 23.59
CA ILE A 444 -4.96 -1.36 24.81
C ILE A 444 -3.89 -0.88 25.78
N PHE A 445 -4.28 -0.67 27.02
CA PHE A 445 -3.37 -0.39 28.12
C PHE A 445 -3.11 -1.69 28.89
N LEU A 446 -1.85 -1.95 29.21
CA LEU A 446 -1.40 -3.14 29.91
C LEU A 446 -0.57 -2.71 31.12
N ASP A 447 -1.06 -2.99 32.31
CA ASP A 447 -0.42 -2.53 33.56
C ASP A 447 0.56 -3.59 34.09
N ASN A 448 1.82 -3.19 34.22
CA ASN A 448 2.89 -3.97 34.83
C ASN A 448 3.10 -3.53 36.29
N ASN A 449 2.18 -3.96 37.15
CA ASN A 449 2.12 -3.55 38.56
C ASN A 449 2.87 -4.49 39.52
N ILE A 450 3.44 -5.59 39.02
CA ILE A 450 4.03 -6.65 39.85
C ILE A 450 5.51 -6.80 39.51
N ASP A 451 6.37 -6.71 40.53
CA ASP A 451 7.81 -6.93 40.39
C ASP A 451 8.16 -8.44 40.44
N GLY A 452 9.31 -8.81 39.88
CA GLY A 452 9.83 -10.18 39.89
C GLY A 452 9.23 -11.14 38.84
N ASP A 453 9.60 -12.42 38.91
CA ASP A 453 9.33 -13.39 37.84
C ASP A 453 7.85 -13.73 37.65
N LYS A 454 7.06 -13.76 38.74
CA LYS A 454 5.59 -13.91 38.67
C LYS A 454 4.93 -12.76 37.93
N GLY A 455 5.44 -11.53 38.10
CA GLY A 455 4.96 -10.34 37.37
C GLY A 455 5.30 -10.43 35.88
N LYS A 456 6.53 -10.82 35.54
CA LYS A 456 6.96 -11.05 34.15
C LYS A 456 6.11 -12.10 33.45
N GLU A 457 5.82 -13.22 34.11
CA GLU A 457 4.99 -14.28 33.53
C GLU A 457 3.55 -13.83 33.30
N LYS A 458 2.94 -13.15 34.28
CA LYS A 458 1.58 -12.60 34.13
C LYS A 458 1.50 -11.63 32.95
N LEU A 459 2.44 -10.68 32.86
CA LEU A 459 2.51 -9.70 31.79
C LEU A 459 2.70 -10.37 30.42
N THR A 460 3.56 -11.39 30.35
CA THR A 460 3.81 -12.20 29.14
C THR A 460 2.55 -12.94 28.67
N ASN A 461 1.81 -13.53 29.61
CA ASN A 461 0.60 -14.28 29.30
C ASN A 461 -0.52 -13.36 28.77
N GLU A 462 -0.74 -12.21 29.40
CA GLU A 462 -1.71 -11.21 28.94
C GLU A 462 -1.33 -10.65 27.56
N PHE A 463 -0.07 -10.29 27.35
CA PHE A 463 0.42 -9.83 26.05
C PHE A 463 0.21 -10.88 24.95
N SER A 464 0.55 -12.15 25.23
CA SER A 464 0.33 -13.27 24.31
C SER A 464 -1.15 -13.45 23.97
N LYS A 465 -2.03 -13.36 24.98
CA LYS A 465 -3.48 -13.48 24.82
C LYS A 465 -4.02 -12.37 23.92
N ILE A 466 -3.60 -11.13 24.16
CA ILE A 466 -4.00 -9.96 23.36
C ILE A 466 -3.59 -10.15 21.90
N ILE A 467 -2.33 -10.53 21.63
CA ILE A 467 -1.86 -10.72 20.24
C ILE A 467 -2.58 -11.88 19.58
N LYS A 468 -2.72 -13.04 20.23
CA LYS A 468 -3.46 -14.19 19.67
C LYS A 468 -4.91 -13.84 19.36
N GLN A 469 -5.62 -13.21 20.29
CA GLN A 469 -7.01 -12.79 20.08
C GLN A 469 -7.11 -11.83 18.89
N HIS A 470 -6.19 -10.88 18.78
CA HIS A 470 -6.15 -9.95 17.66
C HIS A 470 -5.93 -10.66 16.32
N LEU A 471 -4.97 -11.59 16.26
CA LEU A 471 -4.69 -12.41 15.08
C LEU A 471 -5.91 -13.23 14.65
N VAL A 472 -6.58 -13.90 15.61
CA VAL A 472 -7.76 -14.74 15.38
C VAL A 472 -8.97 -13.92 14.92
N LEU A 473 -9.29 -12.83 15.62
CA LEU A 473 -10.43 -11.96 15.28
C LEU A 473 -10.29 -11.38 13.88
N ASN A 474 -9.10 -10.94 13.48
CA ASN A 474 -8.87 -10.45 12.13
C ASN A 474 -9.04 -11.53 11.07
N LYS A 475 -8.62 -12.78 11.36
CA LYS A 475 -8.85 -13.92 10.46
C LYS A 475 -10.35 -14.20 10.28
N TYR A 476 -11.13 -14.17 11.37
CA TYR A 476 -12.58 -14.34 11.30
C TYR A 476 -13.29 -13.17 10.62
N CYS A 477 -12.92 -11.92 10.91
CA CYS A 477 -13.48 -10.74 10.23
C CYS A 477 -13.19 -10.77 8.72
N ALA A 478 -11.99 -11.21 8.31
CA ALA A 478 -11.68 -11.40 6.90
C ALA A 478 -12.60 -12.45 6.24
N ILE A 479 -12.88 -13.56 6.92
CA ILE A 479 -13.79 -14.61 6.42
C ILE A 479 -15.25 -14.13 6.41
N LYS A 480 -15.71 -13.43 7.45
CA LYS A 480 -17.08 -12.91 7.54
C LYS A 480 -17.35 -11.82 6.50
N ASN A 481 -16.39 -10.93 6.27
CA ASN A 481 -16.48 -9.93 5.19
C ASN A 481 -16.51 -10.60 3.82
N LYS A 482 -15.71 -11.66 3.61
CA LYS A 482 -15.75 -12.48 2.41
C LYS A 482 -17.16 -13.06 2.19
N LEU A 483 -17.79 -13.64 3.22
CA LEU A 483 -19.16 -14.16 3.13
C LEU A 483 -20.20 -13.07 2.84
N LYS A 484 -20.07 -11.90 3.48
CA LYS A 484 -20.97 -10.75 3.25
C LYS A 484 -20.86 -10.21 1.82
N GLU A 485 -19.65 -10.04 1.30
CA GLU A 485 -19.42 -9.59 -0.07
C GLU A 485 -19.92 -10.63 -1.09
N PHE A 486 -19.74 -11.93 -0.84
CA PHE A 486 -20.36 -12.99 -1.67
C PHE A 486 -21.89 -12.94 -1.64
N THR A 487 -22.53 -12.66 -0.50
CA THR A 487 -23.99 -12.47 -0.45
C THR A 487 -24.46 -11.19 -1.15
N VAL A 488 -23.66 -10.11 -1.11
CA VAL A 488 -23.97 -8.88 -1.85
C VAL A 488 -23.83 -9.12 -3.36
N ILE A 489 -22.76 -9.78 -3.81
CA ILE A 489 -22.58 -10.18 -5.21
C ILE A 489 -23.70 -11.13 -5.66
N LYS A 490 -24.11 -12.11 -4.83
CA LYS A 490 -25.29 -12.95 -5.12
C LYS A 490 -26.57 -12.13 -5.24
N LYS A 491 -26.77 -11.12 -4.40
CA LYS A 491 -27.95 -10.21 -4.46
C LYS A 491 -27.95 -9.36 -5.73
N TYR A 492 -26.78 -8.93 -6.21
CA TYR A 492 -26.65 -8.20 -7.47
C TYR A 492 -26.81 -9.10 -8.70
N PHE A 493 -26.42 -10.38 -8.63
CA PHE A 493 -26.62 -11.34 -9.74
C PHE A 493 -28.02 -11.96 -9.77
N HIS A 494 -28.75 -12.02 -8.65
CA HIS A 494 -30.16 -12.45 -8.66
C HIS A 494 -31.12 -11.41 -9.25
N PHE A 495 -30.66 -10.20 -9.54
CA PHE A 495 -31.45 -9.15 -10.19
C PHE A 495 -31.43 -9.23 -11.73
N TYR A 496 -30.75 -10.23 -12.32
CA TYR A 496 -30.69 -10.48 -13.77
C TYR A 496 -31.15 -11.90 -14.17
N SER A 497 -31.86 -12.59 -13.28
CA SER A 497 -32.40 -13.93 -13.56
C SER A 497 -33.91 -14.01 -13.33
N ASN A 498 -34.64 -12.98 -13.78
CA ASN A 498 -36.08 -13.04 -14.03
C ASN A 498 -36.37 -12.30 -15.33
#